data_AF-A0A1F3Y7W3-F1
#
_entry.id   AF-A0A1F3Y7W3-F1
#
_cell.length_a   1.000
_cell.length_b   1.000
_cell.length_c   1.000
_cell.angle_alpha   90.00
_cell.angle_beta   90.00
_cell.angle_gamma   90.00
#
_symmetry.space_group_name_H-M   'P 1'
#
loop_
_entity.id
_entity.type
_entity.pdbx_description
1 polymer ?
#
loop_
_entity_poly.entity_id
_entity_poly.type
_entity_poly.pdbx_seq_one_letter_code
_entity_poly.pdbx_strand_id
1 'polypeptide(L)'
;MGFPNAEFRIVLGAVLVFYATGCGNKVIVNPVVNSGDEAVADPTDVLTGKEYYNATGSKLIGTMPSGANVTGANGAKLITLDSGYYDGTKSLTVSDTNLVANKIKSGISIFGVVGSANLEIHPACTANGQSGCLANASYVAGVPRASFAGANAAKQVAIPQGYYDGSRNATVSDTNLVALNILKDVSLFGVTGTGGPISEAGLVPGQEASASHILKDKQGWDKTGALITGTMEDRGTLNASVAFAGAGYYSAISNAPSAGNICSGASFNGVAGTAVCNVLFSSNMPRDKSVPAILPLLEEQNTLAAPAGYRDVPIVASDDEGYGGGALTTAGVSVVRRTSAGAEWEAGVARNVCGKNATTVYSKLADCDSQHAAKPAWDDQAADGKLSWNGEESANLGQGSWTLVTVYSSSLANGAVCDASCYEVWRDDRTGLLWSSKIARLSDHAPVGENWCRASGNAEADDATICGSTTYQPQFPTAESVCAEGPGLNPVLGWCAKADFTYPAFTNETDCTNAGGVWTVNTENYGTGIYHPAKGGMGANSVPAVQWRLPTRDDFLIAEVNGIRMVLPGTLDIGNAQKAHYEWTATVYAADRTQARSFMMTSGGTPNIHRTTSYYLGAGGLRMTVRCVGR
;
A
#
# COMPACT_ATOMS: atom_id res chain seq x y z
N MET A 1 -8.76 -19.40 89.73
CA MET A 1 -8.92 -18.72 91.03
C MET A 1 -10.14 -19.31 91.70
N GLY A 2 -9.92 -20.25 92.63
CA GLY A 2 -10.99 -20.85 93.42
C GLY A 2 -11.32 -19.97 94.61
N PHE A 3 -12.60 -19.95 94.99
CA PHE A 3 -13.06 -19.70 96.35
C PHE A 3 -14.29 -20.58 96.62
N PRO A 4 -14.48 -21.04 97.86
CA PRO A 4 -15.05 -22.35 98.17
C PRO A 4 -16.52 -22.29 98.60
N ASN A 5 -17.22 -23.41 98.41
CA ASN A 5 -18.51 -23.67 99.06
C ASN A 5 -18.28 -23.82 100.56
N ALA A 6 -18.85 -22.89 101.35
CA ALA A 6 -18.93 -23.02 102.80
C ALA A 6 -20.08 -23.98 103.16
N GLU A 7 -19.75 -25.21 103.52
CA GLU A 7 -20.68 -26.12 104.20
C GLU A 7 -20.77 -25.75 105.69
N PHE A 8 -21.98 -25.43 106.13
CA PHE A 8 -22.33 -25.16 107.52
C PHE A 8 -22.57 -26.52 108.23
N ARG A 9 -21.64 -26.95 109.10
CA ARG A 9 -21.81 -28.12 109.96
C ARG A 9 -22.42 -27.69 111.31
N ILE A 10 -23.63 -28.14 111.61
CA ILE A 10 -24.15 -28.17 112.98
C ILE A 10 -23.87 -29.57 113.54
N VAL A 11 -22.94 -29.63 114.49
CA VAL A 11 -22.72 -30.81 115.34
C VAL A 11 -23.63 -30.64 116.56
N LEU A 12 -24.73 -31.40 116.60
CA LEU A 12 -25.53 -31.57 117.81
C LEU A 12 -25.17 -32.94 118.41
N GLY A 13 -24.28 -32.91 119.40
CA GLY A 13 -24.02 -34.03 120.28
C GLY A 13 -25.16 -34.18 121.27
N ALA A 14 -26.02 -35.17 121.07
CA ALA A 14 -26.98 -35.62 122.07
C ALA A 14 -26.50 -36.97 122.62
N VAL A 15 -25.94 -36.95 123.83
CA VAL A 15 -25.74 -38.14 124.65
C VAL A 15 -27.11 -38.56 125.17
N LEU A 16 -27.63 -39.67 124.66
CA LEU A 16 -28.87 -40.27 125.13
C LEU A 16 -28.53 -41.28 126.23
N VAL A 17 -28.68 -40.88 127.49
CA VAL A 17 -28.63 -41.78 128.66
C VAL A 17 -30.00 -42.42 128.83
N PHE A 18 -30.07 -43.74 128.75
CA PHE A 18 -31.27 -44.51 129.08
C PHE A 18 -31.26 -44.92 130.55
N TYR A 19 -32.30 -44.52 131.30
CA TYR A 19 -32.72 -45.26 132.49
C TYR A 19 -34.23 -45.48 132.43
N ALA A 20 -34.62 -46.74 132.24
CA ALA A 20 -35.98 -47.21 132.49
C ALA A 20 -36.06 -47.72 133.93
N THR A 21 -37.03 -47.17 134.65
CA THR A 21 -37.41 -47.44 136.03
C THR A 21 -38.06 -48.81 136.19
N GLY A 22 -37.61 -49.58 137.17
CA GLY A 22 -38.19 -50.86 137.56
C GLY A 22 -37.82 -51.21 139.00
N CYS A 23 -38.55 -50.62 139.95
CA CYS A 23 -38.76 -51.00 141.35
C CYS A 23 -37.54 -51.23 142.27
N GLY A 24 -37.43 -50.41 143.32
CA GLY A 24 -36.72 -50.80 144.55
C GLY A 24 -36.06 -49.65 145.31
N ASN A 25 -36.88 -48.87 146.04
CA ASN A 25 -36.44 -47.88 147.02
C ASN A 25 -35.41 -48.45 148.01
N LYS A 26 -34.14 -48.05 147.87
CA LYS A 26 -33.28 -47.70 149.01
C LYS A 26 -32.20 -46.71 148.53
N VAL A 27 -32.58 -45.43 148.57
CA VAL A 27 -31.62 -44.32 148.68
C VAL A 27 -30.85 -44.53 149.98
N ILE A 28 -29.57 -44.87 149.85
CA ILE A 28 -28.58 -44.66 150.89
C ILE A 28 -27.55 -43.71 150.28
N VAL A 29 -27.67 -42.44 150.67
CA VAL A 29 -26.61 -41.45 150.51
C VAL A 29 -25.71 -41.59 151.73
N ASN A 30 -24.47 -42.06 151.56
CA ASN A 30 -23.35 -41.81 152.48
C ASN A 30 -22.03 -42.34 151.90
N PRO A 31 -20.87 -41.70 152.15
CA PRO A 31 -20.33 -40.77 151.18
C PRO A 31 -18.87 -41.11 150.82
N VAL A 32 -18.54 -41.05 149.54
CA VAL A 32 -17.19 -40.71 149.14
C VAL A 32 -17.30 -39.49 148.23
N VAL A 33 -16.70 -38.42 148.74
CA VAL A 33 -16.68 -37.07 148.22
C VAL A 33 -16.22 -37.05 146.75
N ASN A 34 -17.08 -36.59 145.85
CA ASN A 34 -16.72 -36.13 144.51
C ASN A 34 -17.22 -34.69 144.39
N SER A 35 -16.31 -33.72 144.43
CA SER A 35 -16.62 -32.29 144.40
C SER A 35 -15.81 -31.64 143.28
N GLY A 36 -16.50 -31.11 142.27
CA GLY A 36 -15.86 -30.47 141.12
C GLY A 36 -16.73 -29.44 140.42
N ASP A 37 -17.85 -29.83 139.79
CA ASP A 37 -18.55 -28.96 138.83
C ASP A 37 -20.08 -29.11 138.85
N GLU A 38 -20.75 -28.77 139.95
CA GLU A 38 -22.17 -28.44 139.89
C GLU A 38 -22.31 -26.94 139.62
N ALA A 39 -22.61 -26.58 138.36
CA ALA A 39 -22.92 -25.22 137.97
C ALA A 39 -24.20 -24.76 138.68
N VAL A 40 -24.06 -23.85 139.64
CA VAL A 40 -25.18 -23.23 140.34
C VAL A 40 -25.74 -22.14 139.43
N ALA A 41 -27.00 -22.26 139.01
CA ALA A 41 -27.67 -21.23 138.19
C ALA A 41 -27.61 -19.86 138.89
N ASP A 42 -27.25 -18.81 138.17
CA ASP A 42 -27.27 -17.43 138.67
C ASP A 42 -28.69 -16.85 138.55
N PRO A 43 -29.10 -15.87 139.37
CA PRO A 43 -30.39 -15.21 139.20
C PRO A 43 -30.61 -14.69 137.76
N THR A 44 -29.56 -14.27 137.05
CA THR A 44 -29.63 -13.81 135.66
C THR A 44 -29.95 -14.90 134.63
N ASP A 45 -29.85 -16.18 135.00
CA ASP A 45 -30.23 -17.32 134.14
C ASP A 45 -31.69 -17.75 134.33
N VAL A 46 -32.34 -17.26 135.38
CA VAL A 46 -33.70 -17.64 135.77
C VAL A 46 -34.66 -16.48 135.48
N LEU A 47 -35.82 -16.79 134.90
CA LEU A 47 -36.81 -15.77 134.52
C LEU A 47 -37.24 -14.93 135.72
N THR A 48 -37.38 -13.63 135.50
CA THR A 48 -37.75 -12.65 136.53
C THR A 48 -38.97 -13.12 137.32
N GLY A 49 -38.83 -13.19 138.64
CA GLY A 49 -39.90 -13.59 139.56
C GLY A 49 -40.09 -15.10 139.74
N LYS A 50 -39.30 -15.96 139.08
CA LYS A 50 -39.27 -17.40 139.35
C LYS A 50 -38.28 -17.72 140.46
N GLU A 51 -38.69 -18.59 141.37
CA GLU A 51 -37.90 -18.96 142.54
C GLU A 51 -37.16 -20.28 142.30
N TYR A 52 -35.92 -20.37 142.78
CA TYR A 52 -35.12 -21.59 142.75
C TYR A 52 -34.24 -21.66 144.01
N TYR A 53 -33.69 -22.84 144.30
CA TYR A 53 -32.79 -23.02 145.43
C TYR A 53 -31.36 -23.20 144.91
N ASN A 54 -30.41 -22.52 145.51
CA ASN A 54 -29.00 -22.73 145.18
C ASN A 54 -28.46 -23.99 145.89
N ALA A 55 -27.21 -24.36 145.59
CA ALA A 55 -26.55 -25.53 146.18
C ALA A 55 -26.45 -25.51 147.71
N THR A 56 -26.61 -24.34 148.35
CA THR A 56 -26.64 -24.21 149.82
C THR A 56 -28.05 -24.27 150.41
N GLY A 57 -29.07 -24.53 149.59
CA GLY A 57 -30.47 -24.62 149.99
C GLY A 57 -31.16 -23.27 150.23
N SER A 58 -30.53 -22.16 149.84
CA SER A 58 -31.11 -20.81 149.94
C SER A 58 -32.02 -20.52 148.76
N LYS A 59 -33.19 -19.94 149.04
CA LYS A 59 -34.16 -19.54 148.02
C LYS A 59 -33.72 -18.24 147.35
N LEU A 60 -33.56 -18.25 146.03
CA LEU A 60 -33.24 -17.10 145.18
C LEU A 60 -34.37 -16.85 144.18
N ILE A 61 -34.49 -15.61 143.70
CA ILE A 61 -35.45 -15.20 142.67
C ILE A 61 -34.68 -14.79 141.42
N GLY A 62 -35.06 -15.32 140.27
CA GLY A 62 -34.49 -14.98 138.97
C GLY A 62 -34.71 -13.52 138.58
N THR A 63 -33.84 -13.00 137.72
CA THR A 63 -33.81 -11.60 137.23
C THR A 63 -33.75 -11.50 135.70
N MET A 64 -33.79 -12.61 134.95
CA MET A 64 -33.80 -12.56 133.48
C MET A 64 -35.12 -11.94 132.97
N PRO A 65 -35.10 -10.82 132.24
CA PRO A 65 -36.33 -10.23 131.71
C PRO A 65 -36.92 -11.07 130.56
N SER A 66 -38.22 -10.98 130.34
CA SER A 66 -38.85 -11.49 129.11
C SER A 66 -38.70 -10.46 128.00
N GLY A 67 -38.24 -10.89 126.82
CA GLY A 67 -38.02 -10.03 125.66
C GLY A 67 -39.31 -9.53 125.00
N ALA A 68 -39.21 -8.42 124.26
CA ALA A 68 -40.33 -7.79 123.54
C ALA A 68 -40.24 -8.00 122.01
N ASN A 69 -41.31 -7.68 121.28
CA ASN A 69 -41.26 -7.60 119.82
C ASN A 69 -40.36 -6.45 119.38
N VAL A 70 -39.58 -6.64 118.31
CA VAL A 70 -38.67 -5.62 117.79
C VAL A 70 -38.98 -5.31 116.32
N THR A 71 -39.10 -4.03 115.98
CA THR A 71 -39.30 -3.57 114.61
C THR A 71 -38.10 -2.73 114.19
N GLY A 72 -37.43 -3.13 113.10
CA GLY A 72 -36.32 -2.38 112.53
C GLY A 72 -36.76 -1.14 111.77
N ALA A 73 -35.87 -0.14 111.72
CA ALA A 73 -36.08 1.05 110.89
C ALA A 73 -36.11 0.70 109.39
N ASN A 74 -36.76 1.57 108.61
CA ASN A 74 -36.83 1.46 107.16
C ASN A 74 -35.42 1.41 106.53
N GLY A 75 -35.12 0.33 105.80
CA GLY A 75 -33.82 0.11 105.14
C GLY A 75 -32.68 -0.27 106.09
N ALA A 76 -32.97 -0.64 107.34
CA ALA A 76 -31.96 -1.06 108.30
C ALA A 76 -31.34 -2.40 107.90
N LYS A 77 -30.02 -2.41 107.72
CA LYS A 77 -29.24 -3.63 107.43
C LYS A 77 -28.98 -4.49 108.67
N LEU A 78 -29.10 -3.92 109.88
CA LEU A 78 -28.84 -4.58 111.17
C LEU A 78 -29.95 -4.19 112.16
N ILE A 79 -30.47 -5.18 112.89
CA ILE A 79 -31.42 -5.00 114.01
C ILE A 79 -30.85 -5.72 115.22
N THR A 80 -30.76 -5.03 116.36
CA THR A 80 -30.30 -5.58 117.64
C THR A 80 -31.48 -5.97 118.52
N LEU A 81 -31.36 -7.09 119.22
CA LEU A 81 -32.31 -7.55 120.24
C LEU A 81 -31.71 -7.32 121.62
N ASP A 82 -32.53 -6.91 122.57
CA ASP A 82 -32.12 -6.83 123.97
C ASP A 82 -31.96 -8.24 124.56
N SER A 83 -31.08 -8.39 125.56
CA SER A 83 -30.92 -9.64 126.28
C SER A 83 -32.20 -9.98 127.07
N GLY A 84 -32.66 -11.22 126.97
CA GLY A 84 -33.86 -11.70 127.65
C GLY A 84 -34.38 -13.02 127.10
N TYR A 85 -35.42 -13.55 127.72
CA TYR A 85 -36.08 -14.79 127.30
C TYR A 85 -37.17 -14.51 126.25
N TYR A 86 -37.04 -15.15 125.08
CA TYR A 86 -38.01 -15.10 123.99
C TYR A 86 -38.65 -16.48 123.82
N ASP A 87 -39.96 -16.55 124.04
CA ASP A 87 -40.74 -17.79 124.16
C ASP A 87 -41.22 -18.35 122.79
N GLY A 88 -40.69 -17.82 121.69
CA GLY A 88 -41.14 -18.17 120.34
C GLY A 88 -42.44 -17.48 119.90
N THR A 89 -43.11 -16.70 120.77
CA THR A 89 -44.27 -15.88 120.40
C THR A 89 -43.91 -14.45 120.02
N LYS A 90 -42.64 -14.06 120.22
CA LYS A 90 -42.14 -12.73 119.87
C LYS A 90 -41.62 -12.67 118.44
N SER A 91 -41.83 -11.54 117.77
CA SER A 91 -41.47 -11.33 116.37
C SER A 91 -40.45 -10.20 116.18
N LEU A 92 -39.53 -10.39 115.24
CA LEU A 92 -38.65 -9.35 114.70
C LEU A 92 -39.12 -9.00 113.27
N THR A 93 -39.39 -7.73 113.01
CA THR A 93 -39.91 -7.26 111.70
C THR A 93 -38.93 -6.30 111.02
N VAL A 94 -38.59 -6.57 109.75
CA VAL A 94 -37.80 -5.69 108.87
C VAL A 94 -38.71 -5.03 107.82
N SER A 95 -38.38 -3.79 107.40
CA SER A 95 -39.09 -3.11 106.29
C SER A 95 -38.13 -2.24 105.47
N ASP A 96 -38.35 -2.13 104.16
CA ASP A 96 -37.69 -1.15 103.28
C ASP A 96 -38.70 -0.59 102.27
N THR A 97 -38.92 0.73 102.26
CA THR A 97 -39.86 1.40 101.34
C THR A 97 -39.45 1.33 99.88
N ASN A 98 -38.17 1.07 99.57
CA ASN A 98 -37.69 0.87 98.21
C ASN A 98 -37.89 -0.57 97.72
N LEU A 99 -38.36 -1.49 98.56
CA LEU A 99 -38.70 -2.85 98.18
C LEU A 99 -40.05 -2.88 97.43
N VAL A 100 -40.08 -2.26 96.25
CA VAL A 100 -41.24 -2.18 95.35
C VAL A 100 -40.88 -2.69 93.96
N ALA A 101 -41.83 -3.35 93.29
CA ALA A 101 -41.59 -4.09 92.05
C ALA A 101 -40.93 -3.26 90.94
N ASN A 102 -41.36 -2.02 90.72
CA ASN A 102 -40.85 -1.18 89.63
C ASN A 102 -39.40 -0.69 89.81
N LYS A 103 -38.82 -0.85 91.01
CA LYS A 103 -37.40 -0.57 91.27
C LYS A 103 -36.51 -1.81 91.22
N ILE A 104 -37.11 -3.00 91.07
CA ILE A 104 -36.42 -4.26 90.97
C ILE A 104 -36.48 -4.71 89.50
N LYS A 105 -35.36 -5.18 88.95
CA LYS A 105 -35.27 -5.69 87.59
C LYS A 105 -36.33 -6.77 87.34
N SER A 106 -37.04 -6.68 86.22
CA SER A 106 -38.07 -7.65 85.85
C SER A 106 -37.57 -9.09 86.00
N GLY A 107 -38.33 -9.92 86.71
CA GLY A 107 -38.03 -11.34 86.97
C GLY A 107 -37.11 -11.64 88.15
N ILE A 108 -36.56 -10.64 88.86
CA ILE A 108 -35.77 -10.84 90.09
C ILE A 108 -36.69 -10.70 91.32
N SER A 109 -36.59 -11.62 92.29
CA SER A 109 -37.34 -11.57 93.56
C SER A 109 -36.42 -11.25 94.73
N ILE A 110 -36.78 -10.25 95.54
CA ILE A 110 -36.09 -9.90 96.80
C ILE A 110 -37.15 -9.89 97.91
N PHE A 111 -36.98 -10.74 98.93
CA PHE A 111 -37.94 -10.92 100.03
C PHE A 111 -39.40 -11.12 99.56
N GLY A 112 -39.60 -11.80 98.43
CA GLY A 112 -40.93 -12.10 97.87
C GLY A 112 -41.50 -11.02 96.95
N VAL A 113 -40.88 -9.85 96.83
CA VAL A 113 -41.29 -8.81 95.86
C VAL A 113 -40.60 -9.06 94.53
N VAL A 114 -41.39 -9.43 93.50
CA VAL A 114 -40.90 -9.68 92.14
C VAL A 114 -40.79 -8.36 91.38
N GLY A 115 -39.65 -8.12 90.73
CA GLY A 115 -39.39 -6.92 89.96
C GLY A 115 -40.20 -6.82 88.67
N SER A 116 -40.45 -5.57 88.24
CA SER A 116 -41.19 -5.21 87.04
C SER A 116 -40.51 -4.10 86.21
N ALA A 117 -39.27 -3.72 86.52
CA ALA A 117 -38.54 -2.73 85.74
C ALA A 117 -38.09 -3.31 84.38
N ASN A 118 -38.55 -2.73 83.27
CA ASN A 118 -38.09 -3.04 81.92
C ASN A 118 -36.87 -2.19 81.57
N LEU A 119 -35.76 -2.84 81.21
CA LEU A 119 -34.61 -2.17 80.57
C LEU A 119 -34.73 -2.33 79.06
N GLU A 120 -34.64 -1.22 78.32
CA GLU A 120 -34.52 -1.25 76.87
C GLU A 120 -33.09 -1.64 76.46
N ILE A 121 -32.95 -2.66 75.62
CA ILE A 121 -31.67 -3.13 75.07
C ILE A 121 -31.79 -3.23 73.55
N HIS A 122 -30.86 -2.59 72.84
CA HIS A 122 -30.67 -2.78 71.40
C HIS A 122 -29.36 -3.56 71.16
N PRO A 123 -29.32 -4.53 70.24
CA PRO A 123 -28.09 -5.24 69.89
C PRO A 123 -27.07 -4.30 69.21
N ALA A 124 -25.79 -4.67 69.25
CA ALA A 124 -24.74 -3.97 68.52
C ALA A 124 -24.87 -4.21 67.00
N CYS A 125 -24.59 -3.20 66.18
CA CYS A 125 -24.54 -3.37 64.73
C CYS A 125 -23.36 -4.28 64.35
N THR A 126 -23.59 -5.26 63.47
CA THR A 126 -22.57 -6.23 63.03
C THR A 126 -22.07 -6.00 61.60
N ALA A 127 -22.71 -5.10 60.85
CA ALA A 127 -22.36 -4.77 59.48
C ALA A 127 -22.76 -3.33 59.09
N ASN A 128 -22.15 -2.81 58.01
CA ASN A 128 -22.54 -1.53 57.40
C ASN A 128 -24.01 -1.56 56.94
N GLY A 129 -24.74 -0.47 57.16
CA GLY A 129 -26.12 -0.30 56.69
C GLY A 129 -27.24 -0.95 57.51
N GLN A 130 -26.96 -1.51 58.69
CA GLN A 130 -27.95 -2.09 59.59
C GLN A 130 -28.76 -1.00 60.32
N SER A 131 -30.07 -1.21 60.54
CA SER A 131 -30.96 -0.31 61.30
C SER A 131 -31.52 -1.00 62.56
N GLY A 132 -31.87 -0.23 63.60
CA GLY A 132 -32.38 -0.76 64.88
C GLY A 132 -31.34 -1.32 65.84
N CYS A 133 -30.06 -0.96 65.66
CA CYS A 133 -28.92 -1.40 66.46
C CYS A 133 -28.07 -0.19 66.90
N LEU A 134 -27.18 -0.39 67.88
CA LEU A 134 -26.25 0.64 68.35
C LEU A 134 -24.87 0.45 67.69
N ALA A 135 -24.37 1.46 66.97
CA ALA A 135 -23.06 1.41 66.33
C ALA A 135 -21.95 1.71 67.36
N ASN A 136 -21.14 0.70 67.69
CA ASN A 136 -20.01 0.80 68.64
C ASN A 136 -18.63 0.85 67.93
N ALA A 137 -18.63 0.85 66.59
CA ALA A 137 -17.47 1.04 65.72
C ALA A 137 -17.86 1.91 64.51
N SER A 138 -16.88 2.35 63.71
CA SER A 138 -17.10 3.16 62.49
C SER A 138 -17.76 2.36 61.36
N TYR A 139 -19.04 2.01 61.53
CA TYR A 139 -19.87 1.46 60.47
C TYR A 139 -20.53 2.60 59.69
N VAL A 140 -20.52 2.50 58.37
CA VAL A 140 -21.07 3.55 57.50
C VAL A 140 -22.59 3.38 57.40
N ALA A 141 -23.33 4.47 57.61
CA ALA A 141 -24.78 4.49 57.44
C ALA A 141 -25.12 4.44 55.94
N GLY A 142 -25.77 3.37 55.50
CA GLY A 142 -26.25 3.21 54.12
C GLY A 142 -26.26 1.75 53.64
N VAL A 143 -27.20 1.41 52.77
CA VAL A 143 -27.31 0.06 52.19
C VAL A 143 -26.06 -0.23 51.34
N PRO A 144 -25.27 -1.29 51.62
CA PRO A 144 -24.17 -1.69 50.77
C PRO A 144 -24.65 -2.03 49.37
N ARG A 145 -24.00 -1.49 48.34
CA ARG A 145 -24.32 -1.76 46.94
C ARG A 145 -23.29 -2.70 46.32
N ALA A 146 -23.78 -3.60 45.46
CA ALA A 146 -22.92 -4.41 44.60
C ALA A 146 -22.41 -3.59 43.40
N SER A 147 -21.49 -4.17 42.63
CA SER A 147 -21.13 -3.66 41.31
C SER A 147 -22.39 -3.56 40.44
N PHE A 148 -22.41 -2.58 39.55
CA PHE A 148 -23.57 -2.26 38.72
C PHE A 148 -23.14 -2.17 37.25
N ALA A 149 -23.99 -2.64 36.33
CA ALA A 149 -23.76 -2.54 34.89
C ALA A 149 -24.89 -1.74 34.22
N GLY A 150 -24.53 -0.75 33.41
CA GLY A 150 -25.46 0.00 32.58
C GLY A 150 -26.05 -0.84 31.45
N ALA A 151 -27.17 -0.38 30.88
CA ALA A 151 -27.72 -0.97 29.67
C ALA A 151 -26.77 -0.76 28.47
N ASN A 152 -26.83 -1.68 27.51
CA ASN A 152 -26.06 -1.60 26.26
C ASN A 152 -26.29 -0.26 25.55
N ALA A 153 -25.21 0.40 25.12
CA ALA A 153 -25.22 1.69 24.40
C ALA A 153 -25.82 2.89 25.18
N ALA A 154 -25.91 2.79 26.51
CA ALA A 154 -26.38 3.90 27.34
C ALA A 154 -25.34 5.05 27.38
N LYS A 155 -25.71 6.22 26.86
CA LYS A 155 -24.86 7.44 26.89
C LYS A 155 -24.68 8.03 28.29
N GLN A 156 -25.58 7.70 29.21
CA GLN A 156 -25.55 8.13 30.60
C GLN A 156 -26.09 7.01 31.48
N VAL A 157 -25.45 6.79 32.63
CA VAL A 157 -25.85 5.77 33.60
C VAL A 157 -25.98 6.41 34.97
N ALA A 158 -27.16 6.28 35.58
CA ALA A 158 -27.41 6.76 36.93
C ALA A 158 -26.91 5.73 37.95
N ILE A 159 -25.99 6.13 38.83
CA ILE A 159 -25.49 5.29 39.92
C ILE A 159 -26.54 5.32 41.05
N PRO A 160 -27.07 4.16 41.50
CA PRO A 160 -28.00 4.13 42.62
C PRO A 160 -27.42 4.74 43.90
N GLN A 161 -28.24 5.49 44.64
CA GLN A 161 -27.83 6.01 45.94
C GLN A 161 -27.54 4.86 46.93
N GLY A 162 -26.44 4.95 47.68
CA GLY A 162 -26.02 3.95 48.65
C GLY A 162 -24.52 3.99 48.97
N TYR A 163 -24.04 3.03 49.77
CA TYR A 163 -22.64 2.91 50.16
C TYR A 163 -21.88 1.97 49.22
N TYR A 164 -20.77 2.46 48.66
CA TYR A 164 -19.81 1.71 47.86
C TYR A 164 -18.46 1.69 48.59
N ASP A 165 -17.93 0.49 48.83
CA ASP A 165 -16.74 0.25 49.66
C ASP A 165 -15.40 0.55 48.95
N GLY A 166 -15.44 1.16 47.76
CA GLY A 166 -14.26 1.42 46.92
C GLY A 166 -13.72 0.20 46.16
N SER A 167 -14.26 -1.01 46.41
CA SER A 167 -13.89 -2.25 45.70
C SER A 167 -14.90 -2.65 44.61
N ARG A 168 -15.93 -1.85 44.40
CA ARG A 168 -17.02 -2.11 43.43
C ARG A 168 -16.82 -1.34 42.14
N ASN A 169 -17.28 -1.94 41.04
CA ASN A 169 -17.17 -1.35 39.70
C ASN A 169 -18.54 -0.90 39.19
N ALA A 170 -18.56 0.24 38.49
CA ALA A 170 -19.65 0.64 37.62
C ALA A 170 -19.20 0.40 36.18
N THR A 171 -19.83 -0.56 35.49
CA THR A 171 -19.44 -0.94 34.14
C THR A 171 -20.45 -0.41 33.12
N VAL A 172 -19.95 0.24 32.09
CA VAL A 172 -20.73 0.57 30.89
C VAL A 172 -20.26 -0.34 29.75
N SER A 173 -21.20 -0.83 28.96
CA SER A 173 -20.89 -1.65 27.80
C SER A 173 -21.65 -1.14 26.58
N ASP A 174 -21.00 -1.25 25.43
CA ASP A 174 -21.64 -1.11 24.14
C ASP A 174 -21.21 -2.33 23.32
N THR A 175 -22.15 -3.13 22.84
CA THR A 175 -21.86 -4.30 21.99
C THR A 175 -21.18 -3.89 20.69
N ASN A 176 -21.32 -2.63 20.28
CA ASN A 176 -20.63 -2.07 19.14
C ASN A 176 -19.23 -1.54 19.49
N LEU A 177 -18.78 -1.57 20.75
CA LEU A 177 -17.40 -1.27 21.15
C LEU A 177 -16.49 -2.48 20.85
N VAL A 178 -16.42 -2.84 19.58
CA VAL A 178 -15.50 -3.82 19.02
C VAL A 178 -14.50 -3.11 18.13
N ALA A 179 -13.28 -3.64 18.04
CA ALA A 179 -12.18 -3.01 17.28
C ALA A 179 -12.60 -2.66 15.84
N LEU A 180 -13.44 -3.49 15.20
CA LEU A 180 -13.91 -3.27 13.83
C LEU A 180 -14.75 -2.00 13.64
N ASN A 181 -15.49 -1.58 14.68
CA ASN A 181 -16.36 -0.40 14.62
C ASN A 181 -15.63 0.90 15.03
N ILE A 182 -14.37 0.80 15.42
CA ILE A 182 -13.53 1.92 15.87
C ILE A 182 -12.46 2.15 14.81
N LEU A 183 -12.24 3.41 14.45
CA LEU A 183 -11.26 3.79 13.42
C LEU A 183 -9.87 3.25 13.76
N LYS A 184 -9.15 2.76 12.74
CA LYS A 184 -7.84 2.16 12.90
C LYS A 184 -6.90 3.05 13.72
N ASP A 185 -6.20 2.43 14.67
CA ASP A 185 -5.22 3.05 15.57
C ASP A 185 -5.81 4.10 16.55
N VAL A 186 -7.13 4.32 16.53
CA VAL A 186 -7.82 5.10 17.56
C VAL A 186 -8.11 4.20 18.75
N SER A 187 -7.65 4.61 19.94
CA SER A 187 -7.99 3.92 21.19
C SER A 187 -9.24 4.54 21.81
N LEU A 188 -10.29 3.74 21.97
CA LEU A 188 -11.52 4.13 22.67
C LEU A 188 -11.77 3.13 23.79
N PHE A 189 -11.69 3.61 25.04
CA PHE A 189 -11.82 2.79 26.25
C PHE A 189 -10.90 1.55 26.28
N GLY A 190 -9.67 1.68 25.75
CA GLY A 190 -8.68 0.59 25.73
C GLY A 190 -8.88 -0.43 24.60
N VAL A 191 -9.94 -0.31 23.80
CA VAL A 191 -10.08 -1.05 22.53
C VAL A 191 -9.44 -0.22 21.43
N THR A 192 -8.34 -0.72 20.86
CA THR A 192 -7.72 -0.11 19.69
C THR A 192 -8.50 -0.50 18.45
N GLY A 193 -8.92 0.50 17.68
CA GLY A 193 -9.66 0.29 16.45
C GLY A 193 -8.85 -0.43 15.38
N THR A 194 -9.55 -1.28 14.64
CA THR A 194 -9.10 -1.96 13.43
C THR A 194 -10.00 -1.64 12.24
N GLY A 195 -11.06 -0.85 12.45
CA GLY A 195 -11.91 -0.32 11.39
C GLY A 195 -11.08 0.57 10.48
N GLY A 196 -10.66 0.04 9.34
CA GLY A 196 -10.07 0.86 8.29
C GLY A 196 -11.06 1.93 7.80
N PRO A 197 -10.61 2.96 7.05
CA PRO A 197 -11.54 3.69 6.19
C PRO A 197 -12.32 2.64 5.39
N ILE A 198 -13.64 2.81 5.22
CA ILE A 198 -14.51 1.94 4.40
C ILE A 198 -13.77 1.55 3.12
N SER A 199 -13.11 0.40 3.15
CA SER A 199 -12.51 -0.23 2.01
C SER A 199 -13.48 -1.33 1.66
N GLU A 200 -14.43 -1.00 0.78
CA GLU A 200 -14.71 -1.94 -0.29
C GLU A 200 -13.35 -2.43 -0.80
N ALA A 201 -13.19 -3.76 -0.86
CA ALA A 201 -11.94 -4.42 -1.17
C ALA A 201 -11.25 -3.73 -2.36
N GLY A 202 -10.16 -3.00 -2.12
CA GLY A 202 -9.40 -2.35 -3.19
C GLY A 202 -8.64 -1.05 -2.88
N LEU A 203 -8.91 -0.34 -1.78
CA LEU A 203 -8.28 0.98 -1.56
C LEU A 203 -7.11 0.94 -0.54
N VAL A 204 -5.91 1.20 -1.05
CA VAL A 204 -4.65 1.35 -0.28
C VAL A 204 -4.53 2.80 0.22
N PRO A 205 -4.24 3.07 1.51
CA PRO A 205 -3.96 4.41 2.01
C PRO A 205 -2.71 5.00 1.33
N GLY A 206 -2.87 6.06 0.54
CA GLY A 206 -1.77 6.73 -0.17
C GLY A 206 -2.10 7.37 -1.53
N GLN A 207 -3.32 7.18 -2.05
CA GLN A 207 -3.79 7.84 -3.27
C GLN A 207 -4.83 8.90 -2.88
N GLU A 208 -4.49 10.17 -2.98
CA GLU A 208 -5.39 11.27 -2.60
C GLU A 208 -6.53 11.39 -3.63
N ALA A 209 -7.79 11.25 -3.19
CA ALA A 209 -8.95 11.58 -4.02
C ALA A 209 -9.03 13.12 -4.18
N SER A 210 -8.36 13.67 -5.20
CA SER A 210 -8.53 15.06 -5.62
C SER A 210 -9.89 15.27 -6.29
N ALA A 211 -10.28 16.52 -6.54
CA ALA A 211 -11.51 16.85 -7.27
C ALA A 211 -11.63 16.09 -8.61
N SER A 212 -10.52 15.80 -9.29
CA SER A 212 -10.50 15.06 -10.55
C SER A 212 -10.86 13.58 -10.43
N HIS A 213 -10.93 13.02 -9.22
CA HIS A 213 -11.32 11.63 -8.99
C HIS A 213 -12.81 11.47 -8.66
N ILE A 214 -13.54 12.58 -8.50
CA ILE A 214 -14.96 12.59 -8.14
C ILE A 214 -15.75 13.11 -9.34
N LEU A 215 -16.87 12.45 -9.67
CA LEU A 215 -17.78 12.90 -10.74
C LEU A 215 -18.17 14.36 -10.53
N LYS A 216 -18.26 15.10 -11.64
CA LYS A 216 -18.58 16.52 -11.65
C LYS A 216 -19.85 16.79 -10.83
N ASP A 217 -19.78 17.82 -9.99
CA ASP A 217 -20.85 18.25 -9.09
C ASP A 217 -21.19 17.27 -7.94
N LYS A 218 -20.50 16.13 -7.82
CA LYS A 218 -20.58 15.27 -6.63
C LYS A 218 -19.60 15.75 -5.57
N GLN A 219 -19.91 15.46 -4.30
CA GLN A 219 -19.12 15.93 -3.16
C GLN A 219 -18.51 14.76 -2.40
N GLY A 220 -17.31 14.98 -1.86
CA GLY A 220 -16.62 14.08 -0.93
C GLY A 220 -15.86 14.86 0.13
N TRP A 221 -15.26 14.17 1.09
CA TRP A 221 -14.41 14.78 2.12
C TRP A 221 -12.99 14.22 2.03
N ASP A 222 -12.00 15.10 2.19
CA ASP A 222 -10.60 14.68 2.24
C ASP A 222 -10.19 14.17 3.63
N LYS A 223 -8.92 13.74 3.76
CA LYS A 223 -8.34 13.25 5.02
C LYS A 223 -8.30 14.29 6.15
N THR A 224 -8.46 15.58 5.83
CA THR A 224 -8.52 16.68 6.79
C THR A 224 -9.96 17.03 7.18
N GLY A 225 -10.95 16.41 6.52
CA GLY A 225 -12.37 16.70 6.69
C GLY A 225 -12.86 17.88 5.85
N ALA A 226 -12.07 18.36 4.88
CA ALA A 226 -12.48 19.43 3.98
C ALA A 226 -13.37 18.89 2.85
N LEU A 227 -14.40 19.66 2.48
CA LEU A 227 -15.31 19.33 1.39
C LEU A 227 -14.62 19.51 0.03
N ILE A 228 -14.59 18.45 -0.78
CA ILE A 228 -14.11 18.46 -2.17
C ILE A 228 -15.33 18.32 -3.08
N THR A 229 -15.42 19.16 -4.12
CA THR A 229 -16.40 19.00 -5.21
C THR A 229 -15.70 18.42 -6.43
N GLY A 230 -16.29 17.39 -7.03
CA GLY A 230 -15.74 16.67 -8.16
C GLY A 230 -15.73 17.47 -9.45
N THR A 231 -14.76 17.16 -10.32
CA THR A 231 -14.56 17.77 -11.64
C THR A 231 -14.55 16.75 -12.79
N MET A 232 -14.63 15.44 -12.50
CA MET A 232 -14.58 14.40 -13.53
C MET A 232 -15.88 14.37 -14.35
N GLU A 233 -15.81 14.66 -15.64
CA GLU A 233 -16.98 14.61 -16.52
C GLU A 233 -17.48 13.17 -16.72
N ASP A 234 -18.79 12.96 -16.60
CA ASP A 234 -19.44 11.72 -17.05
C ASP A 234 -19.61 11.77 -18.57
N ARG A 235 -18.93 10.86 -19.27
CA ARG A 235 -18.94 10.76 -20.74
C ARG A 235 -19.73 9.54 -21.24
N GLY A 236 -20.40 8.81 -20.35
CA GLY A 236 -21.27 7.69 -20.72
C GLY A 236 -20.52 6.48 -21.27
N THR A 237 -20.86 5.98 -22.46
CA THR A 237 -20.22 4.79 -23.06
C THR A 237 -19.05 5.18 -23.96
N LEU A 238 -17.88 4.62 -23.70
CA LEU A 238 -16.70 4.80 -24.56
C LEU A 238 -16.92 4.06 -25.87
N ASN A 239 -16.93 4.77 -27.00
CA ASN A 239 -16.94 4.12 -28.30
C ASN A 239 -15.50 3.91 -28.78
N ALA A 240 -15.07 2.65 -28.86
CA ALA A 240 -13.69 2.30 -29.26
C ALA A 240 -13.38 2.55 -30.75
N SER A 241 -14.38 2.92 -31.57
CA SER A 241 -14.24 3.16 -32.99
C SER A 241 -14.04 4.63 -33.38
N VAL A 242 -13.94 5.54 -32.42
CA VAL A 242 -13.80 6.99 -32.67
C VAL A 242 -12.66 7.58 -31.84
N ALA A 243 -12.22 8.78 -32.20
CA ALA A 243 -11.18 9.50 -31.46
C ALA A 243 -11.56 9.65 -29.99
N PHE A 244 -10.59 9.44 -29.09
CA PHE A 244 -10.79 9.50 -27.65
C PHE A 244 -11.30 10.88 -27.25
N ALA A 245 -12.50 10.94 -26.66
CA ALA A 245 -13.18 12.19 -26.30
C ALA A 245 -12.55 12.92 -25.10
N GLY A 246 -11.37 12.50 -24.65
CA GLY A 246 -10.65 13.03 -23.50
C GLY A 246 -10.97 12.30 -22.19
N ALA A 247 -10.24 12.69 -21.14
CA ALA A 247 -10.40 12.12 -19.81
C ALA A 247 -11.82 12.34 -19.25
N GLY A 248 -12.33 11.35 -18.53
CA GLY A 248 -13.68 11.34 -17.95
C GLY A 248 -14.07 9.95 -17.48
N TYR A 249 -15.23 9.87 -16.83
CA TYR A 249 -15.84 8.60 -16.43
C TYR A 249 -16.60 8.00 -17.62
N TYR A 250 -16.39 6.71 -17.86
CA TYR A 250 -17.13 5.94 -18.85
C TYR A 250 -17.73 4.69 -18.19
N SER A 251 -19.04 4.51 -18.31
CA SER A 251 -19.80 3.44 -17.64
C SER A 251 -19.81 2.11 -18.41
N ALA A 252 -19.50 2.14 -19.71
CA ALA A 252 -19.44 0.97 -20.58
C ALA A 252 -18.53 1.24 -21.78
N ILE A 253 -18.25 0.21 -22.58
CA ILE A 253 -17.59 0.34 -23.87
C ILE A 253 -18.48 -0.23 -24.98
N SER A 254 -18.57 0.46 -26.12
CA SER A 254 -19.24 -0.02 -27.33
C SER A 254 -18.21 -0.19 -28.44
N ASN A 255 -18.49 -1.11 -29.37
CA ASN A 255 -17.61 -1.44 -30.50
C ASN A 255 -16.20 -1.90 -30.08
N ALA A 256 -16.09 -2.55 -28.92
CA ALA A 256 -14.83 -3.15 -28.49
C ALA A 256 -14.40 -4.24 -29.49
N PRO A 257 -13.09 -4.38 -29.76
CA PRO A 257 -12.58 -5.40 -30.66
C PRO A 257 -12.96 -6.80 -30.16
N SER A 258 -13.37 -7.67 -31.09
CA SER A 258 -13.66 -9.07 -30.77
C SER A 258 -12.38 -9.83 -30.39
N ALA A 259 -12.50 -10.99 -29.72
CA ALA A 259 -11.37 -11.82 -29.33
C ALA A 259 -10.44 -12.17 -30.52
N GLY A 260 -11.00 -12.31 -31.73
CA GLY A 260 -10.24 -12.56 -32.96
C GLY A 260 -9.38 -11.38 -33.44
N ASN A 261 -9.59 -10.17 -32.88
CA ASN A 261 -8.82 -8.97 -33.18
C ASN A 261 -7.78 -8.65 -32.10
N ILE A 262 -7.66 -9.49 -31.07
CA ILE A 262 -6.73 -9.31 -29.95
C ILE A 262 -5.75 -10.48 -29.99
N CYS A 263 -4.44 -10.21 -29.89
CA CYS A 263 -3.42 -11.24 -29.93
C CYS A 263 -3.55 -12.26 -28.79
N SER A 264 -3.32 -13.54 -29.10
CA SER A 264 -3.25 -14.62 -28.11
C SER A 264 -2.21 -14.28 -27.03
N GLY A 265 -2.63 -14.30 -25.77
CA GLY A 265 -1.84 -13.87 -24.62
C GLY A 265 -2.03 -12.41 -24.20
N ALA A 266 -2.65 -11.57 -25.03
CA ALA A 266 -3.09 -10.23 -24.67
C ALA A 266 -4.58 -10.22 -24.29
N SER A 267 -5.02 -9.19 -23.57
CA SER A 267 -6.44 -8.96 -23.30
C SER A 267 -6.77 -7.48 -23.40
N PHE A 268 -7.97 -7.17 -23.89
CA PHE A 268 -8.51 -5.82 -23.88
C PHE A 268 -9.82 -5.83 -23.11
N ASN A 269 -9.83 -5.14 -21.97
CA ASN A 269 -10.98 -5.03 -21.08
C ASN A 269 -11.66 -6.39 -20.75
N GLY A 270 -10.84 -7.40 -20.44
CA GLY A 270 -11.32 -8.74 -20.08
C GLY A 270 -11.62 -9.68 -21.27
N VAL A 271 -11.58 -9.19 -22.51
CA VAL A 271 -11.64 -10.05 -23.70
C VAL A 271 -10.24 -10.59 -23.98
N ALA A 272 -10.03 -11.87 -23.70
CA ALA A 272 -8.78 -12.56 -24.02
C ALA A 272 -8.65 -12.75 -25.54
N GLY A 273 -7.49 -12.40 -26.07
CA GLY A 273 -7.22 -12.53 -27.49
C GLY A 273 -7.05 -13.96 -27.94
N THR A 274 -7.53 -14.24 -29.15
CA THR A 274 -7.38 -15.53 -29.83
C THR A 274 -6.63 -15.40 -31.16
N ALA A 275 -6.23 -14.19 -31.55
CA ALA A 275 -5.51 -13.97 -32.80
C ALA A 275 -4.08 -14.54 -32.72
N VAL A 276 -3.68 -15.33 -33.72
CA VAL A 276 -2.31 -15.85 -33.82
C VAL A 276 -1.41 -14.77 -34.38
N CYS A 277 -0.72 -14.05 -33.50
CA CYS A 277 0.21 -12.97 -33.86
C CYS A 277 1.64 -13.50 -33.94
N ASN A 278 1.96 -14.29 -34.96
CA ASN A 278 3.33 -14.76 -35.21
C ASN A 278 3.97 -13.88 -36.30
N VAL A 279 5.08 -13.22 -35.96
CA VAL A 279 5.79 -12.26 -36.82
C VAL A 279 6.74 -12.99 -37.77
N LEU A 280 6.40 -13.00 -39.06
CA LEU A 280 7.32 -13.30 -40.15
C LEU A 280 7.05 -12.31 -41.30
N PHE A 281 7.90 -11.29 -41.39
CA PHE A 281 7.94 -10.39 -42.54
C PHE A 281 8.92 -10.97 -43.56
N SER A 282 8.44 -11.84 -44.45
CA SER A 282 9.08 -12.00 -45.76
C SER A 282 8.26 -11.25 -46.78
N SER A 283 8.98 -10.67 -47.73
CA SER A 283 8.54 -9.64 -48.67
C SER A 283 7.61 -10.17 -49.77
N ASN A 284 7.00 -11.31 -49.46
CA ASN A 284 6.54 -12.23 -50.45
C ASN A 284 5.40 -13.17 -50.06
N MET A 285 4.98 -13.18 -48.79
CA MET A 285 3.77 -13.89 -48.41
C MET A 285 2.54 -13.07 -48.82
N PRO A 286 1.54 -13.65 -49.51
CA PRO A 286 0.22 -13.03 -49.58
C PRO A 286 -0.31 -12.94 -48.14
N ARG A 287 -0.41 -11.71 -47.61
CA ARG A 287 -1.09 -11.48 -46.34
C ARG A 287 -2.58 -11.76 -46.56
N ASP A 288 -3.13 -12.62 -45.72
CA ASP A 288 -4.55 -12.96 -45.75
C ASP A 288 -5.39 -11.69 -45.54
N LYS A 289 -6.38 -11.49 -46.43
CA LYS A 289 -7.27 -10.31 -46.51
C LYS A 289 -8.04 -10.02 -45.22
N SER A 290 -8.05 -10.94 -44.26
CA SER A 290 -8.79 -10.83 -43.00
C SER A 290 -7.94 -10.47 -41.77
N VAL A 291 -6.64 -10.24 -41.91
CA VAL A 291 -5.76 -9.93 -40.76
C VAL A 291 -5.63 -8.42 -40.58
N PRO A 292 -6.02 -7.85 -39.42
CA PRO A 292 -5.83 -6.43 -39.12
C PRO A 292 -4.33 -6.06 -39.08
N ALA A 293 -4.01 -4.86 -39.57
CA ALA A 293 -2.67 -4.31 -39.60
C ALA A 293 -2.02 -4.30 -38.21
N ILE A 294 -0.75 -4.70 -38.14
CA ILE A 294 0.06 -4.66 -36.91
C ILE A 294 0.37 -3.19 -36.62
N LEU A 295 -0.26 -2.63 -35.59
CA LEU A 295 0.16 -1.39 -34.94
C LEU A 295 1.15 -1.76 -33.82
N PRO A 296 2.41 -1.32 -33.88
CA PRO A 296 3.28 -1.42 -32.72
C PRO A 296 3.03 -0.22 -31.79
N LEU A 297 2.72 -0.56 -30.54
CA LEU A 297 3.34 -0.05 -29.32
C LEU A 297 3.63 1.46 -29.23
N LEU A 298 2.85 2.12 -28.37
CA LEU A 298 3.12 3.16 -27.35
C LEU A 298 4.34 4.11 -27.41
N GLU A 299 5.37 3.87 -28.21
CA GLU A 299 6.55 4.74 -28.41
C GLU A 299 6.33 5.87 -29.42
N GLU A 300 5.24 5.80 -30.19
CA GLU A 300 4.95 6.68 -31.33
C GLU A 300 3.75 7.62 -31.11
N GLN A 301 3.31 7.87 -29.86
CA GLN A 301 2.23 8.84 -29.60
C GLN A 301 2.67 10.05 -28.75
N ASN A 302 2.78 11.19 -29.45
CA ASN A 302 2.62 12.57 -29.00
C ASN A 302 3.57 13.13 -27.91
N THR A 303 4.57 13.89 -28.35
CA THR A 303 4.71 15.36 -28.21
C THR A 303 6.12 15.76 -28.68
N LEU A 304 6.34 17.05 -28.97
CA LEU A 304 7.49 17.60 -29.71
C LEU A 304 8.83 17.56 -28.95
N ALA A 305 9.25 16.37 -28.49
CA ALA A 305 10.59 16.03 -28.04
C ALA A 305 10.83 14.55 -28.37
N ALA A 306 12.07 14.17 -28.70
CA ALA A 306 12.43 12.75 -28.79
C ALA A 306 11.98 12.04 -27.48
N PRO A 307 11.26 10.91 -27.52
CA PRO A 307 10.79 10.19 -26.35
C PRO A 307 11.94 9.92 -25.40
N ALA A 308 11.65 9.95 -24.11
CA ALA A 308 12.61 9.51 -23.11
C ALA A 308 13.07 8.08 -23.45
N GLY A 309 14.32 7.93 -23.86
CA GLY A 309 14.90 6.65 -24.29
C GLY A 309 15.38 6.62 -25.75
N TYR A 310 14.95 7.55 -26.60
CA TYR A 310 15.48 7.68 -27.96
C TYR A 310 16.92 8.21 -27.93
N ARG A 311 17.81 7.57 -28.69
CA ARG A 311 19.25 7.88 -28.72
C ARG A 311 19.70 8.24 -30.13
N ASP A 312 20.42 9.34 -30.26
CA ASP A 312 21.00 9.78 -31.55
C ASP A 312 22.05 8.79 -32.06
N VAL A 313 22.75 8.12 -31.13
CA VAL A 313 23.72 7.06 -31.39
C VAL A 313 23.14 5.71 -30.92
N PRO A 314 23.10 4.69 -31.79
CA PRO A 314 22.73 3.32 -31.39
C PRO A 314 23.63 2.77 -30.28
N ILE A 315 23.07 2.01 -29.34
CA ILE A 315 23.82 1.37 -28.24
C ILE A 315 23.84 -0.14 -28.46
N VAL A 316 25.03 -0.74 -28.52
CA VAL A 316 25.19 -2.18 -28.82
C VAL A 316 24.47 -3.07 -27.80
N ALA A 317 24.42 -2.67 -26.53
CA ALA A 317 23.77 -3.45 -25.47
C ALA A 317 22.24 -3.36 -25.47
N SER A 318 21.64 -2.43 -26.23
CA SER A 318 20.19 -2.17 -26.22
C SER A 318 19.52 -2.42 -27.58
N ASP A 319 20.29 -2.43 -28.67
CA ASP A 319 19.78 -2.57 -30.04
C ASP A 319 20.17 -3.95 -30.63
N ASP A 320 19.69 -5.02 -30.00
CA ASP A 320 19.85 -6.42 -30.43
C ASP A 320 18.51 -7.09 -30.77
N GLU A 321 18.49 -8.19 -31.54
CA GLU A 321 17.25 -8.64 -32.21
C GLU A 321 16.72 -10.04 -31.89
N GLY A 322 17.33 -10.79 -30.98
CA GLY A 322 16.77 -12.01 -30.37
C GLY A 322 16.14 -13.12 -31.28
N TYR A 323 16.41 -13.21 -32.59
CA TYR A 323 15.61 -14.03 -33.53
C TYR A 323 16.39 -14.94 -34.51
N GLY A 324 15.83 -16.14 -34.82
CA GLY A 324 16.38 -17.17 -35.73
C GLY A 324 15.42 -17.74 -36.80
N GLY A 325 15.81 -17.60 -38.08
CA GLY A 325 15.30 -18.27 -39.31
C GLY A 325 14.05 -17.65 -39.97
N GLY A 326 13.78 -17.58 -41.28
CA GLY A 326 14.40 -17.88 -42.59
C GLY A 326 13.31 -17.64 -43.69
N ALA A 327 13.61 -17.00 -44.83
CA ALA A 327 12.64 -16.33 -45.75
C ALA A 327 12.40 -17.01 -47.13
N LEU A 328 11.28 -16.73 -47.85
CA LEU A 328 11.00 -17.05 -49.30
C LEU A 328 9.73 -16.32 -49.91
N THR A 329 9.43 -16.51 -51.24
CA THR A 329 9.11 -15.53 -52.35
C THR A 329 7.66 -15.41 -53.04
N THR A 330 7.36 -14.42 -53.97
CA THR A 330 6.07 -13.65 -54.28
C THR A 330 5.72 -13.34 -55.75
N ALA A 331 4.48 -12.90 -56.05
CA ALA A 331 4.10 -12.09 -57.24
C ALA A 331 2.86 -11.17 -57.00
N GLY A 332 2.86 -9.89 -57.45
CA GLY A 332 1.64 -9.03 -57.58
C GLY A 332 1.65 -7.53 -57.17
N VAL A 333 2.78 -6.80 -57.22
CA VAL A 333 2.96 -5.48 -56.55
C VAL A 333 3.19 -4.31 -57.53
N SER A 334 2.62 -3.11 -57.27
CA SER A 334 2.95 -1.84 -57.95
C SER A 334 3.92 -0.98 -57.13
N VAL A 335 4.90 -0.35 -57.77
CA VAL A 335 6.02 0.36 -57.10
C VAL A 335 6.27 1.72 -57.75
N VAL A 336 6.76 2.69 -56.98
CA VAL A 336 7.24 3.99 -57.47
C VAL A 336 8.46 3.79 -58.35
N ARG A 337 8.25 3.88 -59.67
CA ARG A 337 9.32 3.76 -60.68
C ARG A 337 9.90 5.11 -61.02
N ARG A 338 11.22 5.12 -61.25
CA ARG A 338 11.99 6.29 -61.70
C ARG A 338 12.66 5.92 -63.01
N THR A 339 12.68 6.84 -63.98
CA THR A 339 13.46 6.61 -65.19
C THR A 339 14.94 6.52 -64.87
N SER A 340 15.71 5.82 -65.71
CA SER A 340 17.16 5.67 -65.55
C SER A 340 17.93 7.01 -65.53
N ALA A 341 17.33 8.08 -66.05
CA ALA A 341 17.88 9.44 -66.00
C ALA A 341 17.48 10.22 -64.74
N GLY A 342 16.50 9.73 -63.97
CA GLY A 342 15.99 10.43 -62.79
C GLY A 342 15.23 11.74 -63.09
N ALA A 343 14.87 12.02 -64.33
CA ALA A 343 14.12 13.24 -64.66
C ALA A 343 12.60 13.08 -64.48
N GLU A 344 12.12 11.84 -64.52
CA GLU A 344 10.71 11.51 -64.55
C GLU A 344 10.44 10.29 -63.66
N TRP A 345 9.21 10.14 -63.18
CA TRP A 345 8.75 8.92 -62.53
C TRP A 345 8.35 7.87 -63.58
N GLU A 346 7.06 7.60 -63.75
CA GLU A 346 6.53 6.73 -64.79
C GLU A 346 5.61 7.50 -65.73
N ALA A 347 5.42 6.96 -66.93
CA ALA A 347 4.52 7.51 -67.96
C ALA A 347 4.77 8.99 -68.33
N GLY A 348 6.01 9.47 -68.21
CA GLY A 348 6.41 10.83 -68.60
C GLY A 348 6.07 11.92 -67.58
N VAL A 349 5.64 11.55 -66.36
CA VAL A 349 5.39 12.53 -65.29
C VAL A 349 6.73 13.06 -64.77
N ALA A 350 6.95 14.37 -64.96
CA ALA A 350 8.16 15.06 -64.51
C ALA A 350 8.29 14.98 -62.99
N ARG A 351 9.48 14.59 -62.52
CA ARG A 351 9.84 14.66 -61.11
C ARG A 351 10.47 16.02 -60.88
N ASN A 352 9.78 16.94 -60.23
CA ASN A 352 10.25 18.29 -59.96
C ASN A 352 10.86 18.41 -58.57
N VAL A 353 11.87 19.26 -58.43
CA VAL A 353 12.37 19.68 -57.12
C VAL A 353 11.23 20.34 -56.36
N CYS A 354 11.01 19.93 -55.12
CA CYS A 354 9.95 20.46 -54.28
C CYS A 354 10.36 20.41 -52.81
N GLY A 355 9.75 21.27 -51.99
CA GLY A 355 10.06 21.44 -50.58
C GLY A 355 11.42 22.11 -50.32
N LYS A 356 12.15 22.58 -51.35
CA LYS A 356 13.51 23.12 -51.18
C LYS A 356 13.54 24.41 -50.36
N ASN A 357 12.61 25.33 -50.65
CA ASN A 357 12.54 26.65 -50.00
C ASN A 357 11.64 26.66 -48.75
N ALA A 358 10.99 25.54 -48.45
CA ALA A 358 10.09 25.39 -47.33
C ALA A 358 10.86 25.03 -46.05
N THR A 359 10.52 25.69 -44.94
CA THR A 359 11.19 25.52 -43.64
C THR A 359 10.47 24.57 -42.70
N THR A 360 9.16 24.34 -42.91
CA THR A 360 8.39 23.37 -42.13
C THR A 360 8.12 22.09 -42.92
N VAL A 361 8.06 20.94 -42.25
CA VAL A 361 7.73 19.66 -42.89
C VAL A 361 6.39 19.75 -43.63
N TYR A 362 5.39 20.38 -43.02
CA TYR A 362 4.07 20.59 -43.64
C TYR A 362 4.12 21.50 -44.88
N SER A 363 4.91 22.56 -44.86
CA SER A 363 5.09 23.41 -46.05
C SER A 363 5.86 22.69 -47.17
N LYS A 364 6.75 21.74 -46.84
CA LYS A 364 7.43 20.91 -47.84
C LYS A 364 6.44 19.98 -48.54
N LEU A 365 5.57 19.31 -47.77
CA LEU A 365 4.49 18.46 -48.29
C LEU A 365 3.58 19.22 -49.26
N ALA A 366 3.09 20.39 -48.85
CA ALA A 366 2.22 21.22 -49.68
C ALA A 366 2.92 21.73 -50.95
N ASP A 367 4.20 22.10 -50.86
CA ASP A 367 4.96 22.48 -52.05
C ASP A 367 5.16 21.29 -52.99
N CYS A 368 5.46 20.10 -52.47
CA CYS A 368 5.55 18.90 -53.31
C CYS A 368 4.26 18.53 -54.01
N ASP A 369 3.13 18.69 -53.36
CA ASP A 369 1.83 18.53 -53.99
C ASP A 369 1.64 19.52 -55.15
N SER A 370 1.98 20.79 -54.92
CA SER A 370 1.85 21.88 -55.89
C SER A 370 2.81 21.77 -57.07
N GLN A 371 4.07 21.37 -56.85
CA GLN A 371 5.06 21.23 -57.93
C GLN A 371 4.77 20.01 -58.82
N HIS A 372 3.93 19.08 -58.36
CA HIS A 372 3.51 17.89 -59.09
C HIS A 372 2.00 17.91 -59.33
N ALA A 373 1.50 18.94 -60.03
CA ALA A 373 0.09 19.02 -60.40
C ALA A 373 -0.37 17.85 -61.29
N ALA A 374 0.55 17.33 -62.13
CA ALA A 374 0.35 16.07 -62.83
C ALA A 374 0.79 14.92 -61.92
N LYS A 375 -0.15 14.06 -61.54
CA LYS A 375 0.10 12.94 -60.63
C LYS A 375 0.54 11.68 -61.38
N PRO A 376 1.55 10.94 -60.88
CA PRO A 376 1.91 9.63 -61.40
C PRO A 376 0.84 8.58 -61.07
N ALA A 377 0.81 7.46 -61.80
CA ALA A 377 -0.26 6.47 -61.66
C ALA A 377 -0.23 5.70 -60.32
N TRP A 378 0.90 5.72 -59.62
CA TRP A 378 1.04 5.20 -58.27
C TRP A 378 0.52 6.14 -57.17
N ASP A 379 0.21 7.41 -57.50
CA ASP A 379 -0.46 8.34 -56.60
C ASP A 379 -1.96 8.08 -56.69
N ASP A 380 -2.40 7.17 -55.83
CA ASP A 380 -3.75 6.63 -55.80
C ASP A 380 -4.75 7.55 -55.08
N GLN A 381 -4.27 8.60 -54.39
CA GLN A 381 -5.10 9.54 -53.65
C GLN A 381 -4.98 10.99 -54.12
N ALA A 382 -4.97 11.23 -55.44
CA ALA A 382 -4.82 12.57 -56.05
C ALA A 382 -5.74 13.71 -55.50
N ALA A 383 -6.76 13.41 -54.68
CA ALA A 383 -7.65 14.37 -54.03
C ALA A 383 -7.25 14.74 -52.58
N ASP A 384 -6.21 14.12 -52.01
CA ASP A 384 -5.82 14.28 -50.60
C ASP A 384 -4.89 15.51 -50.35
N GLY A 385 -4.52 16.22 -51.41
CA GLY A 385 -3.66 17.41 -51.34
C GLY A 385 -2.22 17.12 -50.95
N LYS A 386 -1.76 15.88 -51.15
CA LYS A 386 -0.39 15.45 -50.99
C LYS A 386 -0.02 14.52 -52.15
N LEU A 387 1.28 14.34 -52.37
CA LEU A 387 1.76 13.32 -53.28
C LEU A 387 2.07 12.06 -52.46
N SER A 388 1.19 11.06 -52.55
CA SER A 388 1.25 9.89 -51.69
C SER A 388 1.27 8.58 -52.46
N TRP A 389 1.69 7.52 -51.79
CA TRP A 389 1.63 6.15 -52.27
C TRP A 389 0.86 5.35 -51.24
N ASN A 390 -0.33 4.85 -51.56
CA ASN A 390 -1.11 4.05 -50.63
C ASN A 390 -0.84 2.56 -50.84
N GLY A 391 -0.15 1.93 -49.91
CA GLY A 391 0.07 0.48 -49.94
C GLY A 391 -1.20 -0.36 -49.87
N GLU A 392 -2.33 0.23 -49.46
CA GLU A 392 -3.62 -0.44 -49.53
C GLU A 392 -4.07 -0.65 -50.99
N GLU A 393 -3.88 0.36 -51.84
CA GLU A 393 -4.37 0.37 -53.22
C GLU A 393 -3.30 -0.08 -54.21
N SER A 394 -2.05 0.31 -53.98
CA SER A 394 -0.91 0.07 -54.86
C SER A 394 -0.17 -1.25 -54.58
N ALA A 395 -0.54 -2.00 -53.54
CA ALA A 395 0.10 -3.27 -53.19
C ALA A 395 -0.86 -4.32 -52.61
N ASN A 396 -0.54 -4.94 -51.48
CA ASN A 396 -1.23 -6.12 -50.96
C ASN A 396 -2.27 -5.82 -49.87
N LEU A 397 -2.87 -4.63 -49.86
CA LEU A 397 -3.86 -4.17 -48.86
C LEU A 397 -3.36 -4.08 -47.41
N GLY A 398 -2.18 -4.63 -47.08
CA GLY A 398 -1.59 -4.62 -45.74
C GLY A 398 -0.45 -3.61 -45.55
N GLN A 399 0.00 -2.97 -46.63
CA GLN A 399 1.02 -1.92 -46.60
C GLN A 399 0.40 -0.57 -46.23
N GLY A 400 1.19 0.30 -45.62
CA GLY A 400 0.75 1.61 -45.16
C GLY A 400 0.86 2.66 -46.26
N SER A 401 0.36 3.85 -45.99
CA SER A 401 0.52 4.99 -46.89
C SER A 401 1.87 5.68 -46.63
N TRP A 402 2.47 6.18 -47.69
CA TRP A 402 3.70 6.97 -47.66
C TRP A 402 3.47 8.30 -48.35
N THR A 403 4.00 9.38 -47.79
CA THR A 403 3.89 10.71 -48.40
C THR A 403 5.26 11.25 -48.79
N LEU A 404 5.40 11.78 -50.01
CA LEU A 404 6.63 12.44 -50.44
C LEU A 404 6.75 13.80 -49.73
N VAL A 405 7.78 13.93 -48.90
CA VAL A 405 8.02 15.17 -48.12
C VAL A 405 8.74 16.20 -48.95
N THR A 406 9.79 15.80 -49.65
CA THR A 406 10.64 16.72 -50.42
C THR A 406 11.37 15.97 -51.52
N VAL A 407 11.53 16.64 -52.66
CA VAL A 407 12.48 16.27 -53.71
C VAL A 407 13.53 17.37 -53.71
N TYR A 408 14.67 17.10 -53.11
CA TYR A 408 15.69 18.09 -52.82
C TYR A 408 16.90 17.94 -53.76
N SER A 409 17.37 19.08 -54.28
CA SER A 409 18.66 19.19 -54.95
C SER A 409 19.33 20.47 -54.49
N SER A 410 20.63 20.41 -54.19
CA SER A 410 21.41 21.61 -53.85
C SER A 410 21.64 22.51 -55.07
N SER A 411 21.74 21.94 -56.27
CA SER A 411 22.07 22.65 -57.52
C SER A 411 20.87 23.19 -58.29
N LEU A 412 19.69 22.57 -58.17
CA LEU A 412 18.51 22.93 -58.96
C LEU A 412 17.53 23.84 -58.19
N ALA A 413 16.80 24.69 -58.89
CA ALA A 413 15.77 25.56 -58.29
C ALA A 413 14.50 24.76 -57.93
N ASN A 414 13.69 25.26 -56.99
CA ASN A 414 12.38 24.68 -56.69
C ASN A 414 11.48 24.72 -57.95
N GLY A 415 10.77 23.63 -58.24
CA GLY A 415 9.97 23.44 -59.44
C GLY A 415 10.76 23.01 -60.69
N ALA A 416 12.10 22.97 -60.64
CA ALA A 416 12.90 22.49 -61.75
C ALA A 416 12.76 20.96 -61.92
N VAL A 417 12.75 20.48 -63.16
CA VAL A 417 12.78 19.05 -63.47
C VAL A 417 14.07 18.44 -62.92
N CYS A 418 13.93 17.31 -62.25
CA CYS A 418 15.03 16.64 -61.59
C CYS A 418 16.06 16.07 -62.55
N ASP A 419 17.25 15.85 -62.00
CA ASP A 419 18.31 15.06 -62.61
C ASP A 419 18.87 14.08 -61.56
N ALA A 420 20.05 13.52 -61.83
CA ALA A 420 20.75 12.62 -60.92
C ALA A 420 21.22 13.28 -59.59
N SER A 421 21.07 14.60 -59.43
CA SER A 421 21.35 15.33 -58.19
C SER A 421 20.14 15.41 -57.25
N CYS A 422 18.95 15.00 -57.70
CA CYS A 422 17.76 15.00 -56.86
C CYS A 422 17.74 13.83 -55.90
N TYR A 423 17.33 14.13 -54.68
CA TYR A 423 17.10 13.17 -53.61
C TYR A 423 15.69 13.34 -53.08
N GLU A 424 15.10 12.25 -52.63
CA GLU A 424 13.75 12.25 -52.08
C GLU A 424 13.79 11.92 -50.58
N VAL A 425 12.90 12.55 -49.83
CA VAL A 425 12.56 12.13 -48.46
C VAL A 425 11.09 11.77 -48.43
N TRP A 426 10.80 10.59 -47.90
CA TRP A 426 9.43 10.09 -47.76
C TRP A 426 9.07 9.94 -46.30
N ARG A 427 7.82 10.22 -45.95
CA ARG A 427 7.27 9.94 -44.63
C ARG A 427 6.46 8.67 -44.69
N ASP A 428 6.74 7.75 -43.78
CA ASP A 428 5.82 6.66 -43.47
C ASP A 428 4.66 7.24 -42.65
N ASP A 429 3.45 7.31 -43.21
CA ASP A 429 2.33 7.98 -42.54
C ASP A 429 1.83 7.20 -41.31
N ARG A 430 2.20 5.92 -41.16
CA ARG A 430 1.81 5.11 -40.01
C ARG A 430 2.68 5.40 -38.79
N THR A 431 3.99 5.56 -39.00
CA THR A 431 4.96 5.82 -37.92
C THR A 431 5.30 7.30 -37.76
N GLY A 432 5.07 8.10 -38.79
CA GLY A 432 5.49 9.50 -38.89
C GLY A 432 6.99 9.68 -39.20
N LEU A 433 7.75 8.59 -39.31
CA LEU A 433 9.19 8.63 -39.55
C LEU A 433 9.51 9.10 -40.97
N LEU A 434 10.56 9.92 -41.09
CA LEU A 434 11.09 10.41 -42.35
C LEU A 434 12.21 9.49 -42.83
N TRP A 435 12.19 9.12 -44.09
CA TRP A 435 13.15 8.20 -44.70
C TRP A 435 13.91 8.93 -45.79
N SER A 436 15.23 9.07 -45.58
CA SER A 436 16.11 9.77 -46.51
C SER A 436 16.26 8.96 -47.80
N SER A 437 16.78 9.59 -48.85
CA SER A 437 17.40 8.84 -49.95
C SER A 437 18.71 8.19 -49.50
N LYS A 438 19.23 7.25 -50.29
CA LYS A 438 20.57 6.70 -50.06
C LYS A 438 21.61 7.83 -50.00
N ILE A 439 22.42 7.86 -48.95
CA ILE A 439 23.44 8.90 -48.75
C ILE A 439 24.73 8.53 -49.49
N ALA A 440 25.10 7.26 -49.45
CA ALA A 440 26.26 6.78 -50.19
C ALA A 440 25.94 6.71 -51.70
N ARG A 441 26.65 7.51 -52.50
CA ARG A 441 26.73 7.27 -53.94
C ARG A 441 27.50 5.98 -54.17
N LEU A 442 26.76 4.90 -54.37
CA LEU A 442 27.16 3.93 -55.38
C LEU A 442 27.14 4.67 -56.73
N SER A 443 28.17 5.44 -57.05
CA SER A 443 28.53 5.45 -58.46
C SER A 443 28.90 4.00 -58.75
N ASP A 444 28.20 3.43 -59.70
CA ASP A 444 28.47 2.22 -60.45
C ASP A 444 29.98 1.90 -60.63
N HIS A 445 30.84 2.91 -60.57
CA HIS A 445 32.29 2.84 -60.70
C HIS A 445 33.14 3.28 -59.47
N ALA A 446 32.56 3.61 -58.30
CA ALA A 446 33.32 3.89 -57.07
C ALA A 446 33.07 2.80 -55.98
N PRO A 447 34.13 2.28 -55.34
CA PRO A 447 34.13 1.03 -54.57
C PRO A 447 33.91 1.16 -53.05
N VAL A 448 33.64 2.35 -52.51
CA VAL A 448 33.55 2.54 -51.05
C VAL A 448 32.10 2.41 -50.55
N GLY A 449 31.74 1.22 -50.06
CA GLY A 449 30.63 1.09 -49.12
C GLY A 449 31.04 1.63 -47.76
N GLU A 450 30.09 2.15 -47.00
CA GLU A 450 30.36 2.59 -45.64
C GLU A 450 30.63 1.38 -44.74
N ASN A 451 31.53 1.52 -43.77
CA ASN A 451 31.61 0.55 -42.68
C ASN A 451 30.49 0.83 -41.68
N TRP A 452 30.12 -0.18 -40.89
CA TRP A 452 28.99 -0.04 -39.98
C TRP A 452 29.22 1.05 -38.92
N CYS A 453 30.45 1.21 -38.43
CA CYS A 453 30.77 2.15 -37.37
C CYS A 453 30.61 3.62 -37.83
N ARG A 454 31.01 3.95 -39.06
CA ARG A 454 30.75 5.27 -39.67
C ARG A 454 29.29 5.48 -40.01
N ALA A 455 28.61 4.42 -40.47
CA ALA A 455 27.19 4.49 -40.74
C ALA A 455 26.38 4.80 -39.47
N SER A 456 26.72 4.14 -38.36
CA SER A 456 26.02 4.26 -37.07
C SER A 456 26.48 5.44 -36.22
N GLY A 457 27.72 5.90 -36.37
CA GLY A 457 28.31 6.88 -35.44
C GLY A 457 28.66 6.30 -34.08
N ASN A 458 28.66 4.97 -33.94
CA ASN A 458 28.91 4.32 -32.67
C ASN A 458 30.42 4.08 -32.49
N ALA A 459 31.01 4.78 -31.51
CA ALA A 459 32.28 4.40 -30.89
C ALA A 459 32.12 4.42 -29.36
N GLU A 460 31.38 3.45 -28.84
CA GLU A 460 31.22 3.26 -27.41
C GLU A 460 32.51 2.76 -26.75
N ALA A 461 32.70 3.14 -25.48
CA ALA A 461 33.88 2.75 -24.71
C ALA A 461 34.00 1.21 -24.52
N ASP A 462 32.87 0.49 -24.58
CA ASP A 462 32.79 -0.97 -24.47
C ASP A 462 32.89 -1.70 -25.83
N ASP A 463 32.90 -0.99 -26.95
CA ASP A 463 33.13 -1.55 -28.30
C ASP A 463 34.55 -1.27 -28.84
N ALA A 464 35.51 -1.13 -27.92
CA ALA A 464 36.92 -0.85 -28.23
C ALA A 464 37.56 -1.89 -29.18
N THR A 465 36.99 -3.08 -29.27
CA THR A 465 37.51 -4.17 -30.11
C THR A 465 37.08 -4.08 -31.57
N ILE A 466 36.05 -3.29 -31.91
CA ILE A 466 35.52 -3.16 -33.28
C ILE A 466 35.51 -1.69 -33.70
N CYS A 467 34.59 -0.88 -33.18
CA CYS A 467 34.53 0.52 -33.58
C CYS A 467 35.63 1.38 -32.94
N GLY A 468 36.14 1.03 -31.76
CA GLY A 468 37.33 1.68 -31.19
C GLY A 468 38.68 1.07 -31.62
N SER A 469 38.66 0.03 -32.45
CA SER A 469 39.86 -0.75 -32.78
C SER A 469 40.58 -0.19 -33.99
N THR A 470 41.88 0.08 -33.87
CA THR A 470 42.72 0.45 -35.02
C THR A 470 42.90 -0.70 -36.01
N THR A 471 42.47 -1.93 -35.71
CA THR A 471 42.50 -3.05 -36.65
C THR A 471 41.31 -3.03 -37.60
N TYR A 472 40.11 -2.67 -37.11
CA TYR A 472 38.86 -2.72 -37.89
C TYR A 472 38.35 -1.33 -38.28
N GLN A 473 38.76 -0.33 -37.53
CA GLN A 473 38.68 1.11 -37.80
C GLN A 473 40.08 1.77 -37.72
N PRO A 474 41.09 1.32 -38.51
CA PRO A 474 42.43 1.94 -38.53
C PRO A 474 42.44 3.43 -38.86
N GLN A 475 41.35 3.94 -39.43
CA GLN A 475 41.29 5.17 -40.20
C GLN A 475 40.49 6.29 -39.49
N PHE A 476 39.72 5.97 -38.44
CA PHE A 476 38.80 6.91 -37.80
C PHE A 476 38.81 6.71 -36.28
N PRO A 477 39.77 7.31 -35.55
CA PRO A 477 39.89 7.16 -34.10
C PRO A 477 38.78 7.89 -33.32
N THR A 478 37.98 8.73 -33.99
CA THR A 478 36.84 9.45 -33.42
C THR A 478 35.55 8.95 -34.07
N ALA A 479 34.51 8.73 -33.27
CA ALA A 479 33.18 8.36 -33.76
C ALA A 479 32.68 9.42 -34.76
N GLU A 480 32.40 9.01 -35.99
CA GLU A 480 31.77 9.83 -37.02
C GLU A 480 30.48 9.15 -37.48
N SER A 481 29.42 9.91 -37.72
CA SER A 481 28.18 9.35 -38.26
C SER A 481 27.83 9.93 -39.63
N VAL A 482 27.37 9.05 -40.53
CA VAL A 482 26.72 9.44 -41.79
C VAL A 482 25.29 9.92 -41.55
N CYS A 483 24.61 9.31 -40.57
CA CYS A 483 23.19 9.57 -40.32
C CYS A 483 22.94 10.36 -39.06
N ALA A 484 23.65 10.09 -37.96
CA ALA A 484 23.41 10.72 -36.68
C ALA A 484 23.83 12.19 -36.70
N GLU A 485 22.90 13.06 -36.32
CA GLU A 485 23.13 14.49 -36.22
C GLU A 485 22.75 14.98 -34.81
N GLY A 486 23.71 15.57 -34.10
CA GLY A 486 23.49 16.08 -32.75
C GLY A 486 24.65 16.90 -32.21
N PRO A 487 24.43 17.69 -31.15
CA PRO A 487 25.50 18.45 -30.50
C PRO A 487 26.58 17.49 -29.97
N GLY A 488 27.82 17.62 -30.45
CA GLY A 488 28.94 16.78 -30.02
C GLY A 488 29.16 15.50 -30.83
N LEU A 489 28.37 15.26 -31.89
CA LEU A 489 28.66 14.21 -32.87
C LEU A 489 29.46 14.79 -34.03
N ASN A 490 30.52 14.09 -34.45
CA ASN A 490 31.28 14.49 -35.62
C ASN A 490 30.57 13.97 -36.88
N PRO A 491 30.19 14.84 -37.82
CA PRO A 491 29.79 14.38 -39.13
C PRO A 491 30.99 13.72 -39.81
N VAL A 492 30.73 12.73 -40.67
CA VAL A 492 31.75 12.26 -41.61
C VAL A 492 32.34 13.45 -42.36
N LEU A 493 33.67 13.60 -42.44
CA LEU A 493 34.32 14.77 -43.07
C LEU A 493 34.24 14.81 -44.60
N GLY A 494 34.03 13.66 -45.24
CA GLY A 494 33.93 13.55 -46.69
C GLY A 494 34.14 12.12 -47.19
N TRP A 495 34.17 11.99 -48.51
CA TRP A 495 34.22 10.72 -49.22
C TRP A 495 35.23 10.80 -50.36
N CYS A 496 36.00 9.74 -50.58
CA CYS A 496 36.90 9.66 -51.72
C CYS A 496 36.34 8.74 -52.81
N ALA A 497 36.24 9.25 -54.04
CA ALA A 497 35.88 8.45 -55.21
C ALA A 497 37.13 8.11 -56.04
N LYS A 498 37.49 6.83 -56.14
CA LYS A 498 38.58 6.33 -56.99
C LYS A 498 38.12 5.05 -57.72
N ALA A 499 38.37 4.92 -59.03
CA ALA A 499 37.83 3.84 -59.86
C ALA A 499 38.46 2.45 -59.59
N ASP A 500 39.70 2.42 -59.09
CA ASP A 500 40.54 1.25 -58.82
C ASP A 500 40.89 1.19 -57.32
N PHE A 501 39.98 0.71 -56.48
CA PHE A 501 40.36 0.41 -55.09
C PHE A 501 41.18 -0.86 -55.01
N THR A 502 42.45 -0.69 -54.70
CA THR A 502 43.13 -1.50 -53.70
C THR A 502 43.25 -0.63 -52.44
N TYR A 503 42.75 -1.13 -51.30
CA TYR A 503 42.70 -0.44 -49.99
C TYR A 503 43.95 0.42 -49.68
N PRO A 504 43.82 1.58 -49.00
CA PRO A 504 42.73 1.97 -48.08
C PRO A 504 41.95 3.25 -48.46
N ALA A 505 40.78 3.42 -47.82
CA ALA A 505 39.97 4.63 -47.89
C ALA A 505 40.64 5.81 -47.17
N PHE A 506 40.61 6.94 -47.84
CA PHE A 506 41.36 8.13 -47.49
C PHE A 506 40.63 8.93 -46.41
N THR A 507 41.35 9.39 -45.39
CA THR A 507 40.79 10.07 -44.21
C THR A 507 40.75 11.58 -44.39
N ASN A 508 41.35 12.08 -45.46
CA ASN A 508 41.38 13.48 -45.81
C ASN A 508 41.50 13.63 -47.33
N GLU A 509 41.23 14.85 -47.79
CA GLU A 509 41.33 15.23 -49.19
C GLU A 509 42.71 14.96 -49.79
N THR A 510 43.78 15.19 -49.01
CA THR A 510 45.16 15.04 -49.47
C THR A 510 45.47 13.60 -49.82
N ASP A 511 45.15 12.65 -48.94
CA ASP A 511 45.42 11.24 -49.18
C ASP A 511 44.59 10.72 -50.36
N CYS A 512 43.33 11.16 -50.46
CA CYS A 512 42.45 10.82 -51.58
C CYS A 512 43.03 11.29 -52.91
N THR A 513 43.41 12.56 -52.97
CA THR A 513 43.96 13.18 -54.17
C THR A 513 45.31 12.57 -54.53
N ASN A 514 46.17 12.29 -53.55
CA ASN A 514 47.48 11.67 -53.75
C ASN A 514 47.39 10.27 -54.37
N ALA A 515 46.31 9.54 -54.09
CA ALA A 515 46.07 8.25 -54.68
C ALA A 515 45.32 8.31 -56.01
N GLY A 516 45.07 9.50 -56.56
CA GLY A 516 44.34 9.70 -57.81
C GLY A 516 42.80 9.62 -57.66
N GLY A 517 42.28 9.73 -56.44
CA GLY A 517 40.85 9.84 -56.17
C GLY A 517 40.36 11.29 -56.16
N VAL A 518 39.03 11.46 -56.20
CA VAL A 518 38.35 12.75 -56.07
C VAL A 518 37.70 12.83 -54.69
N TRP A 519 38.12 13.79 -53.88
CA TRP A 519 37.52 14.03 -52.57
C TRP A 519 36.25 14.86 -52.69
N THR A 520 35.18 14.41 -52.03
CA THR A 520 33.95 15.15 -51.85
C THR A 520 33.82 15.48 -50.38
N VAL A 521 33.98 16.75 -50.02
CA VAL A 521 33.80 17.23 -48.65
C VAL A 521 32.35 17.02 -48.23
N ASN A 522 32.14 16.45 -47.05
CA ASN A 522 30.85 16.52 -46.41
C ASN A 522 30.80 17.84 -45.63
N THR A 523 29.87 18.70 -46.02
CA THR A 523 29.67 20.02 -45.40
C THR A 523 28.55 20.02 -44.38
N GLU A 524 28.01 18.83 -44.05
CA GLU A 524 27.00 18.68 -43.01
C GLU A 524 27.48 19.26 -41.68
N ASN A 525 26.63 20.08 -41.08
CA ASN A 525 26.84 20.62 -39.77
C ASN A 525 25.48 20.94 -39.16
N TYR A 526 25.12 20.12 -38.17
CA TYR A 526 23.84 20.24 -37.47
C TYR A 526 23.66 21.61 -36.80
N GLY A 527 24.75 22.16 -36.25
CA GLY A 527 24.74 23.45 -35.54
C GLY A 527 24.60 24.67 -36.45
N THR A 528 25.04 24.59 -37.71
CA THR A 528 24.91 25.70 -38.68
C THR A 528 23.75 25.53 -39.66
N GLY A 529 23.05 24.40 -39.64
CA GLY A 529 21.89 24.18 -40.49
C GLY A 529 22.20 23.64 -41.88
N ILE A 530 23.40 23.11 -42.10
CA ILE A 530 23.81 22.55 -43.39
C ILE A 530 23.60 21.03 -43.30
N TYR A 531 22.75 20.49 -44.15
CA TYR A 531 22.37 19.07 -44.14
C TYR A 531 22.61 18.43 -45.50
N HIS A 532 22.89 17.12 -45.53
CA HIS A 532 23.12 16.43 -46.78
C HIS A 532 21.85 16.46 -47.64
N PRO A 533 21.96 16.67 -48.96
CA PRO A 533 20.81 16.72 -49.86
C PRO A 533 19.88 15.50 -49.76
N ALA A 534 20.43 14.31 -49.48
CA ALA A 534 19.66 13.08 -49.27
C ALA A 534 18.68 13.14 -48.09
N LYS A 535 18.95 13.98 -47.09
CA LYS A 535 18.11 14.28 -45.93
C LYS A 535 17.11 15.42 -46.21
N GLY A 536 16.97 15.83 -47.46
CA GLY A 536 15.96 16.81 -47.86
C GLY A 536 16.22 18.24 -47.40
N GLY A 537 17.46 18.54 -46.98
CA GLY A 537 17.82 19.79 -46.32
C GLY A 537 17.16 19.96 -44.95
N MET A 538 16.79 18.87 -44.28
CA MET A 538 16.12 18.90 -42.98
C MET A 538 17.06 18.54 -41.83
N GLY A 539 16.85 19.17 -40.67
CA GLY A 539 17.61 18.95 -39.45
C GLY A 539 17.18 19.91 -38.33
N ALA A 540 18.10 20.35 -37.46
CA ALA A 540 17.88 21.35 -36.39
C ALA A 540 17.05 22.59 -36.78
N ASN A 541 17.25 23.13 -38.00
CA ASN A 541 16.56 24.34 -38.48
C ASN A 541 15.21 24.08 -39.15
N SER A 542 14.80 22.81 -39.27
CA SER A 542 13.46 22.46 -39.74
C SER A 542 12.42 22.70 -38.65
N VAL A 543 11.14 22.83 -39.03
CA VAL A 543 10.03 22.91 -38.08
C VAL A 543 9.00 21.81 -38.38
N PRO A 544 8.83 20.80 -37.50
CA PRO A 544 9.67 20.52 -36.33
C PRO A 544 11.13 20.24 -36.72
N ALA A 545 12.04 20.42 -35.76
CA ALA A 545 13.44 20.04 -35.96
C ALA A 545 13.50 18.54 -36.23
N VAL A 546 14.26 18.14 -37.23
CA VAL A 546 14.43 16.73 -37.59
C VAL A 546 15.76 16.22 -37.05
N GLN A 547 15.77 15.09 -36.37
CA GLN A 547 17.00 14.40 -36.01
C GLN A 547 17.13 13.11 -36.80
N TRP A 548 18.22 13.00 -37.55
CA TRP A 548 18.53 11.83 -38.35
C TRP A 548 19.36 10.84 -37.54
N ARG A 549 19.13 9.54 -37.77
CA ARG A 549 19.95 8.44 -37.26
C ARG A 549 19.96 7.28 -38.24
N LEU A 550 20.86 6.32 -38.00
CA LEU A 550 20.82 5.05 -38.71
C LEU A 550 19.56 4.27 -38.27
N PRO A 551 18.72 3.76 -39.19
CA PRO A 551 17.54 2.99 -38.82
C PRO A 551 17.95 1.66 -38.18
N THR A 552 17.26 1.25 -37.13
CA THR A 552 17.39 -0.09 -36.54
C THR A 552 16.80 -1.12 -37.51
N ARG A 553 17.08 -2.40 -37.24
CA ARG A 553 16.42 -3.50 -37.92
C ARG A 553 14.90 -3.35 -37.84
N ASP A 554 14.39 -2.98 -36.67
CA ASP A 554 12.95 -2.92 -36.43
C ASP A 554 12.31 -1.74 -37.17
N ASP A 555 12.99 -0.60 -37.30
CA ASP A 555 12.54 0.49 -38.19
C ASP A 555 12.38 -0.03 -39.62
N PHE A 556 13.38 -0.76 -40.14
CA PHE A 556 13.31 -1.33 -41.48
C PHE A 556 12.23 -2.40 -41.60
N LEU A 557 12.00 -3.23 -40.58
CA LEU A 557 10.95 -4.25 -40.61
C LEU A 557 9.56 -3.61 -40.59
N ILE A 558 9.35 -2.57 -39.78
CA ILE A 558 8.10 -1.82 -39.76
C ILE A 558 7.91 -1.09 -41.10
N ALA A 559 8.94 -0.44 -41.60
CA ALA A 559 8.89 0.22 -42.89
C ALA A 559 8.66 -0.77 -44.04
N GLU A 560 9.23 -1.97 -43.98
CA GLU A 560 8.98 -3.07 -44.92
C GLU A 560 7.52 -3.52 -44.86
N VAL A 561 6.95 -3.60 -43.66
CA VAL A 561 5.52 -3.83 -43.48
C VAL A 561 4.70 -2.74 -44.12
N ASN A 562 5.16 -1.50 -44.03
CA ASN A 562 4.45 -0.35 -44.55
C ASN A 562 4.71 -0.15 -46.05
N GLY A 563 5.69 -0.82 -46.67
CA GLY A 563 5.93 -0.76 -48.11
C GLY A 563 7.15 0.05 -48.56
N ILE A 564 8.16 0.22 -47.71
CA ILE A 564 9.38 1.00 -47.99
C ILE A 564 10.03 0.69 -49.35
N ARG A 565 10.07 -0.58 -49.75
CA ARG A 565 10.67 -1.02 -51.03
C ARG A 565 9.90 -0.54 -52.26
N MET A 566 8.61 -0.26 -52.09
CA MET A 566 7.75 0.22 -53.16
C MET A 566 7.92 1.71 -53.37
N VAL A 567 8.37 2.42 -52.35
CA VAL A 567 8.35 3.88 -52.33
C VAL A 567 9.75 4.45 -52.54
N LEU A 568 10.76 3.97 -51.82
CA LEU A 568 12.05 4.67 -51.78
C LEU A 568 12.88 4.52 -53.07
N PRO A 569 13.62 5.57 -53.49
CA PRO A 569 14.51 5.49 -54.64
C PRO A 569 15.67 4.51 -54.41
N GLY A 570 16.02 3.78 -55.47
CA GLY A 570 17.20 2.91 -55.52
C GLY A 570 17.03 1.49 -54.96
N THR A 571 15.79 1.07 -54.65
CA THR A 571 15.47 -0.26 -54.12
C THR A 571 15.33 -1.33 -55.21
N LEU A 572 15.03 -0.89 -56.44
CA LEU A 572 14.73 -1.73 -57.60
C LEU A 572 15.34 -1.09 -58.86
N ASP A 573 16.67 -1.07 -58.99
CA ASP A 573 17.28 -0.96 -60.32
C ASP A 573 17.04 -2.30 -61.04
N ILE A 574 15.82 -2.49 -61.56
CA ILE A 574 15.32 -3.73 -62.19
C ILE A 574 16.22 -4.17 -63.36
N GLY A 575 17.06 -3.28 -63.89
CA GLY A 575 18.02 -3.57 -64.95
C GLY A 575 19.26 -4.40 -64.53
N ASN A 576 19.55 -4.57 -63.23
CA ASN A 576 20.72 -5.33 -62.80
C ASN A 576 20.45 -6.16 -61.53
N ALA A 577 19.64 -7.21 -61.69
CA ALA A 577 19.23 -8.17 -60.66
C ALA A 577 20.38 -8.86 -59.89
N GLN A 578 21.64 -8.63 -60.26
CA GLN A 578 22.81 -9.27 -59.63
C GLN A 578 23.43 -8.49 -58.47
N LYS A 579 23.00 -7.24 -58.20
CA LYS A 579 23.52 -6.48 -57.05
C LYS A 579 22.47 -6.43 -55.96
N ALA A 580 22.58 -7.36 -55.01
CA ALA A 580 21.83 -7.28 -53.77
C ALA A 580 22.14 -5.95 -53.07
N HIS A 581 21.13 -5.08 -52.95
CA HIS A 581 21.25 -3.80 -52.26
C HIS A 581 21.05 -4.03 -50.76
N TYR A 582 22.16 -4.06 -50.02
CA TYR A 582 22.15 -4.13 -48.57
C TYR A 582 22.27 -2.72 -47.99
N GLU A 583 21.39 -2.41 -47.04
CA GLU A 583 21.45 -1.19 -46.23
C GLU A 583 21.91 -1.56 -44.83
N TRP A 584 22.81 -0.76 -44.25
CA TRP A 584 23.18 -0.93 -42.84
C TRP A 584 21.99 -0.64 -41.94
N THR A 585 21.83 -1.44 -40.90
CA THR A 585 20.95 -1.11 -39.78
C THR A 585 21.79 -0.78 -38.55
N ALA A 586 21.23 -0.02 -37.62
CA ALA A 586 21.80 0.28 -36.31
C ALA A 586 21.87 -0.93 -35.37
N THR A 587 21.24 -2.05 -35.73
CA THR A 587 21.12 -3.22 -34.85
C THR A 587 22.32 -4.15 -34.99
N VAL A 588 22.91 -4.53 -33.86
CA VAL A 588 24.04 -5.46 -33.77
C VAL A 588 23.52 -6.88 -33.59
N TYR A 589 24.17 -7.84 -34.26
CA TYR A 589 23.76 -9.24 -34.14
C TYR A 589 24.10 -9.77 -32.74
N ALA A 590 23.07 -10.14 -31.98
CA ALA A 590 23.21 -10.47 -30.57
C ALA A 590 24.21 -11.63 -30.32
N ALA A 591 24.18 -12.66 -31.19
CA ALA A 591 24.99 -13.85 -31.00
C ALA A 591 26.46 -13.69 -31.45
N ASP A 592 26.75 -12.69 -32.29
CA ASP A 592 28.11 -12.33 -32.68
C ASP A 592 28.18 -10.82 -32.91
N ARG A 593 28.63 -10.09 -31.88
CA ARG A 593 28.77 -8.63 -31.90
C ARG A 593 29.80 -8.12 -32.91
N THR A 594 30.57 -8.99 -33.57
CA THR A 594 31.39 -8.58 -34.73
C THR A 594 30.57 -8.33 -35.99
N GLN A 595 29.29 -8.69 -35.97
CA GLN A 595 28.34 -8.53 -37.06
C GLN A 595 27.21 -7.56 -36.70
N ALA A 596 26.69 -6.86 -37.70
CA ALA A 596 25.47 -6.08 -37.60
C ALA A 596 24.43 -6.64 -38.57
N ARG A 597 23.16 -6.33 -38.30
CA ARG A 597 22.09 -6.60 -39.24
C ARG A 597 22.19 -5.62 -40.40
N SER A 598 21.93 -6.17 -41.58
CA SER A 598 21.67 -5.42 -42.79
C SER A 598 20.20 -5.59 -43.17
N PHE A 599 19.67 -4.68 -43.98
CA PHE A 599 18.38 -4.85 -44.63
C PHE A 599 18.57 -5.01 -46.12
N MET A 600 18.06 -6.10 -46.70
CA MET A 600 18.18 -6.38 -48.12
C MET A 600 16.97 -5.80 -48.86
N MET A 601 17.18 -4.66 -49.51
CA MET A 601 16.11 -3.91 -50.21
C MET A 601 15.44 -4.67 -51.36
N THR A 602 16.02 -5.78 -51.84
CA THR A 602 15.39 -6.61 -52.88
C THR A 602 14.45 -7.66 -52.30
N SER A 603 14.72 -8.19 -51.11
CA SER A 603 14.03 -9.35 -50.55
C SER A 603 13.40 -9.11 -49.17
N GLY A 604 13.57 -7.92 -48.59
CA GLY A 604 13.18 -7.61 -47.21
C GLY A 604 13.94 -8.40 -46.13
N GLY A 605 14.93 -9.21 -46.52
CA GLY A 605 15.69 -10.05 -45.59
C GLY A 605 16.63 -9.24 -44.70
N THR A 606 16.90 -9.74 -43.49
CA THR A 606 17.82 -9.09 -42.54
C THR A 606 19.06 -9.94 -42.22
N PRO A 607 20.00 -10.15 -43.18
CA PRO A 607 21.18 -10.97 -42.92
C PRO A 607 22.20 -10.25 -42.05
N ASN A 608 23.11 -11.04 -41.49
CA ASN A 608 24.20 -10.56 -40.64
C ASN A 608 25.43 -10.31 -41.50
N ILE A 609 26.02 -9.13 -41.37
CA ILE A 609 27.23 -8.73 -42.11
C ILE A 609 28.26 -8.25 -41.10
N HIS A 610 29.53 -8.62 -41.28
CA HIS A 610 30.61 -8.15 -40.42
C HIS A 610 30.70 -6.62 -40.42
N ARG A 611 30.82 -6.02 -39.23
CA ARG A 611 30.90 -4.56 -39.05
C ARG A 611 32.19 -3.94 -39.58
N THR A 612 33.18 -4.77 -39.94
CA THR A 612 34.54 -4.37 -40.28
C THR A 612 34.69 -3.94 -41.74
N THR A 613 35.65 -3.06 -42.00
CA THR A 613 35.99 -2.58 -43.36
C THR A 613 36.54 -3.67 -44.28
N SER A 614 36.99 -4.81 -43.74
CA SER A 614 37.80 -5.78 -44.49
C SER A 614 36.99 -6.82 -45.26
N TYR A 615 35.66 -6.82 -45.17
CA TYR A 615 34.85 -7.82 -45.86
C TYR A 615 34.61 -7.45 -47.33
N TYR A 616 35.70 -7.47 -48.10
CA TYR A 616 35.65 -7.52 -49.56
C TYR A 616 35.22 -8.93 -49.96
N LEU A 617 33.93 -9.14 -50.21
CA LEU A 617 33.41 -10.40 -50.78
C LEU A 617 33.81 -10.52 -52.26
N GLY A 618 35.11 -10.66 -52.53
CA GLY A 618 35.67 -10.90 -53.86
C GLY A 618 35.33 -9.87 -54.93
N ALA A 619 35.67 -10.18 -56.17
CA ALA A 619 35.29 -9.40 -57.36
C ALA A 619 33.77 -9.50 -57.59
N GLY A 620 33.02 -8.69 -56.84
CA GLY A 620 31.57 -8.83 -56.65
C GLY A 620 31.08 -8.36 -55.28
N GLY A 621 31.98 -7.88 -54.41
CA GLY A 621 31.74 -7.47 -53.03
C GLY A 621 30.41 -6.77 -52.79
N LEU A 622 29.64 -7.31 -51.84
CA LEU A 622 28.39 -6.73 -51.38
C LEU A 622 28.67 -5.31 -50.88
N ARG A 623 28.05 -4.33 -51.53
CA ARG A 623 28.24 -2.92 -51.21
C ARG A 623 27.17 -2.49 -50.24
N MET A 624 27.58 -2.12 -49.03
CA MET A 624 26.66 -1.64 -48.02
C MET A 624 26.36 -0.16 -48.26
N THR A 625 25.06 0.14 -48.36
CA THR A 625 24.56 1.51 -48.49
C THR A 625 24.00 1.99 -47.16
N VAL A 626 23.90 3.31 -47.03
CA VAL A 626 23.39 3.95 -45.84
C VAL A 626 22.19 4.81 -46.21
N ARG A 627 21.13 4.64 -45.43
CA ARG A 627 19.95 5.49 -45.42
C ARG A 627 19.70 5.89 -43.99
N CYS A 628 19.16 7.07 -43.80
CA CYS A 628 18.87 7.62 -42.49
C CYS A 628 17.36 7.67 -42.29
N VAL A 629 16.96 7.44 -41.06
CA VAL A 629 15.60 7.70 -40.60
C VAL A 629 15.63 8.96 -39.73
N GLY A 630 14.70 9.87 -40.01
CA GLY A 630 14.54 11.15 -39.36
C GLY A 630 13.27 11.16 -38.52
N ARG A 631 13.33 11.81 -37.38
CA ARG A 631 12.19 12.07 -36.51
C ARG A 631 11.97 13.55 -36.34
#